data_AF-A0A2V5Z8N3-F1
#
_entry.id   AF-A0A2V5Z8N3-F1
#
_cell.length_a   1.000
_cell.length_b   1.000
_cell.length_c   1.000
_cell.angle_alpha   90.00
_cell.angle_beta   90.00
_cell.angle_gamma   90.00
#
_symmetry.space_group_name_H-M   'P 1'
#
loop_
_entity.id
_entity.type
_entity.pdbx_description
1 polymer ?
#
loop_
_entity_poly.entity_id
_entity_poly.type
_entity_poly.pdbx_seq_one_letter_code
_entity_poly.pdbx_strand_id
1 'polypeptide(L)'
;MRLRLWTTLFLVTIAQVAWGQTSTNPKLVNAEPTSPEPSVNSYVVIGATPEQETLVRAQIQVMQPAVYPLRVLFVPHWKYMDTARIFRLHVPAGYTSAMFTHLPSRSVFIDSDRYVSNDSLGHWVAHELGHLAANSASENAADKAAREYRKRLKDARKRAIH
;
A
#
# COMPACT_ATOMS: atom_id res chain seq x y z
N MET A 1 49.02 -45.47 -21.91
CA MET A 1 48.03 -44.44 -22.29
C MET A 1 48.63 -43.08 -22.01
N ARG A 2 48.51 -42.15 -22.97
CA ARG A 2 49.20 -40.85 -23.03
C ARG A 2 48.44 -39.77 -22.24
N LEU A 3 49.21 -38.83 -21.66
CA LEU A 3 48.83 -37.63 -20.89
C LEU A 3 47.68 -36.79 -21.48
N ARG A 4 46.96 -36.07 -20.60
CA ARG A 4 46.83 -34.60 -20.69
C ARG A 4 46.28 -33.98 -19.39
N LEU A 5 47.15 -33.29 -18.64
CA LEU A 5 46.80 -32.20 -17.74
C LEU A 5 46.35 -31.00 -18.57
N TRP A 6 45.24 -30.34 -18.21
CA TRP A 6 45.01 -28.93 -18.49
C TRP A 6 44.28 -28.27 -17.33
N THR A 7 45.01 -27.44 -16.58
CA THR A 7 44.50 -26.39 -15.69
C THR A 7 44.12 -25.17 -16.52
N THR A 8 42.95 -24.57 -16.26
CA THR A 8 42.78 -23.11 -16.39
C THR A 8 41.77 -22.62 -15.35
N LEU A 9 42.29 -21.71 -14.54
CA LEU A 9 41.65 -20.93 -13.50
C LEU A 9 40.86 -19.79 -14.18
N PHE A 10 39.58 -19.61 -13.83
CA PHE A 10 38.89 -18.34 -14.06
C PHE A 10 38.29 -17.87 -12.73
N LEU A 11 38.95 -16.87 -12.16
CA LEU A 11 38.46 -16.02 -11.09
C LEU A 11 37.39 -15.09 -11.65
N VAL A 12 36.16 -15.16 -11.12
CA VAL A 12 35.24 -14.03 -11.12
C VAL A 12 34.72 -13.86 -9.71
N THR A 13 35.33 -12.90 -9.02
CA THR A 13 34.85 -12.27 -7.81
C THR A 13 33.61 -11.45 -8.12
N ILE A 14 32.48 -11.77 -7.49
CA ILE A 14 31.40 -10.78 -7.31
C ILE A 14 31.03 -10.74 -5.83
N ALA A 15 31.45 -9.61 -5.25
CA ALA A 15 30.98 -8.91 -4.08
C ALA A 15 29.87 -9.56 -3.24
N GLN A 16 30.26 -9.96 -2.03
CA GLN A 16 29.64 -9.67 -0.74
C GLN A 16 28.17 -9.20 -0.79
N VAL A 17 27.24 -10.16 -0.78
CA VAL A 17 25.88 -9.91 -0.27
C VAL A 17 26.02 -9.73 1.25
N ALA A 18 26.05 -8.48 1.69
CA ALA A 18 25.97 -8.15 3.11
C ALA A 18 24.52 -8.39 3.59
N TRP A 19 24.20 -9.65 3.89
CA TRP A 19 23.16 -9.98 4.87
C TRP A 19 23.73 -9.75 6.26
N GLY A 20 23.70 -8.50 6.70
CA GLY A 20 23.98 -8.14 8.08
C GLY A 20 22.80 -8.50 8.98
N GLN A 21 22.60 -9.79 9.26
CA GLN A 21 22.02 -10.20 10.54
C GLN A 21 23.19 -10.57 11.46
N THR A 22 23.71 -9.60 12.20
CA THR A 22 24.62 -9.89 13.30
C THR A 22 23.78 -10.24 14.53
N SER A 23 23.67 -11.54 14.81
CA SER A 23 23.31 -12.02 16.13
C SER A 23 24.52 -11.85 17.06
N THR A 24 24.43 -10.93 18.01
CA THR A 24 25.24 -10.96 19.22
C THR A 24 24.28 -11.02 20.41
N ASN A 25 24.54 -11.99 21.29
CA ASN A 25 23.72 -12.40 22.42
C ASN A 25 23.42 -11.26 23.42
N PRO A 26 22.37 -11.40 24.24
CA PRO A 26 21.65 -10.29 24.85
C PRO A 26 22.37 -9.76 26.09
N LYS A 27 22.53 -8.43 26.14
CA LYS A 27 22.61 -7.74 27.42
C LYS A 27 21.17 -7.39 27.80
N LEU A 28 20.65 -8.15 28.77
CA LEU A 28 19.31 -8.02 29.32
C LEU A 28 19.20 -6.65 30.00
N VAL A 29 18.71 -5.66 29.26
CA VAL A 29 18.19 -4.41 29.80
C VAL A 29 16.69 -4.51 29.63
N ASN A 30 16.01 -4.72 30.76
CA ASN A 30 14.57 -4.58 30.87
C ASN A 30 14.20 -3.15 30.49
N ALA A 31 13.92 -2.94 29.22
CA ALA A 31 13.08 -1.86 28.75
C ALA A 31 11.94 -2.56 28.05
N GLU A 32 10.85 -2.77 28.81
CA GLU A 32 9.53 -3.04 28.24
C GLU A 32 9.25 -1.91 27.25
N PRO A 33 9.30 -2.15 25.93
CA PRO A 33 8.70 -1.21 25.02
C PRO A 33 7.21 -1.47 25.20
N THR A 34 6.53 -0.63 25.97
CA THR A 34 5.09 -0.47 25.77
C THR A 34 4.95 -0.08 24.31
N SER A 35 4.74 -1.09 23.46
CA SER A 35 4.32 -0.88 22.08
C SER A 35 3.07 -0.03 22.23
N PRO A 36 3.08 1.23 21.75
CA PRO A 36 1.89 2.05 21.86
C PRO A 36 0.79 1.24 21.22
N GLU A 37 -0.28 0.96 21.98
CA GLU A 37 -1.47 0.32 21.43
C GLU A 37 -1.76 1.03 20.10
N PRO A 38 -1.88 0.29 18.98
CA PRO A 38 -2.16 0.91 17.72
C PRO A 38 -3.44 1.71 17.93
N SER A 39 -3.32 3.04 17.84
CA SER A 39 -4.49 3.89 18.03
C SER A 39 -5.56 3.38 17.07
N VAL A 40 -6.80 3.31 17.51
CA VAL A 40 -7.93 2.83 16.69
C VAL A 40 -8.07 3.64 15.38
N ASN A 41 -7.38 4.78 15.29
CA ASN A 41 -7.30 5.69 14.15
C ASN A 41 -5.94 5.65 13.42
N SER A 42 -5.07 4.70 13.73
CA SER A 42 -3.77 4.53 13.07
C SER A 42 -3.84 3.41 12.05
N TYR A 43 -3.38 3.70 10.85
CA TYR A 43 -3.22 2.74 9.78
C TYR A 43 -1.84 2.92 9.17
N VAL A 44 -1.35 1.83 8.58
CA VAL A 44 -0.04 1.82 7.95
C VAL A 44 -0.18 2.07 6.45
N VAL A 45 0.72 2.87 5.91
CA VAL A 45 0.92 3.03 4.47
C VAL A 45 2.22 2.30 4.13
N ILE A 46 2.17 1.40 3.16
CA ILE A 46 3.30 0.52 2.80
C ILE A 46 3.59 0.67 1.32
N GLY A 47 4.87 0.73 0.95
CA GLY A 47 5.32 0.77 -0.44
C GLY A 47 5.14 2.11 -1.15
N ALA A 48 4.71 3.14 -0.42
CA ALA A 48 4.56 4.51 -0.92
C ALA A 48 5.88 5.27 -0.83
N THR A 49 6.06 6.27 -1.69
CA THR A 49 7.04 7.33 -1.46
C THR A 49 6.59 8.20 -0.27
N PRO A 50 7.50 8.94 0.39
CA PRO A 50 7.12 9.83 1.49
C PRO A 50 6.05 10.86 1.10
N GLU A 51 6.09 11.35 -0.14
CA GLU A 51 5.10 12.29 -0.67
C GLU A 51 3.72 11.62 -0.81
N GLN A 52 3.67 10.43 -1.40
CA GLN A 52 2.43 9.65 -1.56
C GLN A 52 1.81 9.31 -0.20
N GLU A 53 2.64 8.89 0.76
CA GLU A 53 2.18 8.61 2.12
C GLU A 53 1.59 9.85 2.78
N THR A 54 2.30 10.98 2.72
CA THR A 54 1.82 12.25 3.29
C THR A 54 0.50 12.66 2.64
N LEU A 55 0.43 12.58 1.31
CA LEU A 55 -0.74 12.95 0.55
C LEU A 55 -1.95 12.08 0.87
N VAL A 56 -1.79 10.74 0.82
CA VAL A 56 -2.91 9.82 1.08
C VAL A 56 -3.40 9.98 2.51
N ARG A 57 -2.49 10.22 3.46
CA ARG A 57 -2.85 10.49 4.85
C ARG A 57 -3.67 11.76 5.02
N ALA A 58 -3.21 12.86 4.44
CA ALA A 58 -3.94 14.13 4.46
C ALA A 58 -5.32 13.99 3.78
N GLN A 59 -5.38 13.31 2.64
CA GLN A 59 -6.64 13.10 1.91
C GLN A 59 -7.63 12.25 2.71
N ILE A 60 -7.20 11.12 3.29
CA ILE A 60 -8.06 10.26 4.12
C ILE A 60 -8.58 11.04 5.34
N GLN A 61 -7.72 11.85 5.98
CA GLN A 61 -8.09 12.71 7.10
C GLN A 61 -9.21 13.69 6.73
N VAL A 62 -9.12 14.31 5.56
CA VAL A 62 -10.13 15.25 5.05
C VAL A 62 -11.42 14.53 4.66
N MET A 63 -11.31 13.35 4.05
CA MET A 63 -12.46 12.60 3.54
C MET A 63 -13.34 12.08 4.66
N GLN A 64 -12.80 11.26 5.56
CA GLN A 64 -13.57 10.66 6.64
C GLN A 64 -12.65 10.12 7.76
N PRO A 65 -12.37 10.91 8.80
CA PRO A 65 -11.48 10.52 9.88
C PRO A 65 -12.07 9.44 10.80
N ALA A 66 -13.33 9.01 10.59
CA ALA A 66 -13.92 7.90 11.32
C ALA A 66 -13.85 6.56 10.57
N VAL A 67 -13.42 6.56 9.30
CA VAL A 67 -13.36 5.35 8.46
C VAL A 67 -11.95 5.20 7.93
N TYR A 68 -11.08 4.63 8.77
CA TYR A 68 -9.73 4.27 8.35
C TYR A 68 -9.68 2.84 7.81
N PRO A 69 -8.90 2.60 6.73
CA PRO A 69 -8.41 1.27 6.45
C PRO A 69 -7.49 0.83 7.60
N LEU A 70 -7.17 -0.46 7.70
CA LEU A 70 -6.06 -0.90 8.54
C LEU A 70 -4.73 -0.74 7.80
N ARG A 71 -4.76 -0.85 6.46
CA ARG A 71 -3.58 -0.78 5.59
C ARG A 71 -3.91 -0.10 4.27
N VAL A 72 -3.01 0.74 3.79
CA VAL A 72 -2.95 1.21 2.41
C VAL A 72 -1.65 0.69 1.81
N LEU A 73 -1.74 -0.09 0.74
CA LEU A 73 -0.60 -0.76 0.14
C LEU A 73 -0.40 -0.28 -1.30
N PHE A 74 0.73 0.38 -1.55
CA PHE A 74 1.23 0.67 -2.89
C PHE A 74 2.06 -0.54 -3.34
N VAL A 75 1.67 -1.18 -4.43
CA VAL A 75 2.29 -2.42 -4.91
C VAL A 75 2.52 -2.35 -6.42
N PRO A 76 3.60 -2.97 -6.94
CA PRO A 76 3.80 -3.08 -8.37
C PRO A 76 2.68 -3.90 -9.02
N HIS A 77 2.41 -3.66 -10.30
CA HIS A 77 1.27 -4.19 -11.03
C HIS A 77 1.16 -5.71 -10.95
N TRP A 78 2.29 -6.43 -11.07
CA TRP A 78 2.29 -7.89 -11.00
C TRP A 78 1.77 -8.40 -9.66
N LYS A 79 2.13 -7.73 -8.56
CA LYS A 79 1.73 -8.09 -7.19
C LYS A 79 0.29 -7.68 -6.93
N TYR A 80 -0.14 -6.56 -7.49
CA TYR A 80 -1.53 -6.12 -7.47
C TYR A 80 -2.44 -7.17 -8.13
N MET A 81 -2.11 -7.63 -9.34
CA MET A 81 -2.84 -8.67 -10.06
C MET A 81 -2.84 -10.01 -9.32
N ASP A 82 -1.69 -10.43 -8.79
CA ASP A 82 -1.60 -11.66 -8.01
C ASP A 82 -2.46 -11.62 -6.74
N THR A 83 -2.41 -10.50 -6.02
CA THR A 83 -3.20 -10.29 -4.80
C THR A 83 -4.70 -10.30 -5.09
N ALA A 84 -5.13 -9.60 -6.16
CA ALA A 84 -6.53 -9.57 -6.54
C ALA A 84 -7.05 -10.97 -6.93
N ARG A 85 -6.21 -11.78 -7.60
CA ARG A 85 -6.49 -13.19 -7.90
C ARG A 85 -6.61 -14.03 -6.62
N ILE A 86 -5.68 -13.90 -5.69
CA ILE A 86 -5.69 -14.63 -4.40
C ILE A 86 -6.97 -14.33 -3.62
N PHE A 87 -7.38 -13.07 -3.58
CA PHE A 87 -8.61 -12.65 -2.91
C PHE A 87 -9.88 -12.94 -3.70
N ARG A 88 -9.76 -13.54 -4.90
CA ARG A 88 -10.89 -13.86 -5.78
C ARG A 88 -11.79 -12.65 -6.03
N LEU A 89 -11.21 -11.46 -6.06
CA LEU A 89 -11.95 -10.25 -6.37
C LEU A 89 -12.35 -10.29 -7.84
N HIS A 90 -13.57 -9.87 -8.13
CA HIS A 90 -13.99 -9.64 -9.50
C HIS A 90 -13.29 -8.38 -10.01
N VAL A 91 -12.04 -8.53 -10.45
CA VAL A 91 -11.39 -7.52 -11.28
C VAL A 91 -12.01 -7.69 -12.66
N PRO A 92 -12.75 -6.69 -13.19
CA PRO A 92 -13.30 -6.79 -14.53
C PRO A 92 -12.18 -7.21 -15.49
N ALA A 93 -12.47 -8.14 -16.41
CA ALA A 93 -11.51 -8.53 -17.44
C ALA A 93 -11.19 -7.30 -18.29
N GLY A 94 -10.16 -6.55 -17.91
CA GLY A 94 -9.90 -5.22 -18.41
C GLY A 94 -9.04 -4.43 -17.43
N TYR A 95 -8.05 -3.73 -17.97
CA TYR A 95 -6.95 -3.04 -17.29
C TYR A 95 -7.39 -1.81 -16.45
N THR A 96 -8.64 -1.74 -15.98
CA THR A 96 -9.33 -0.46 -15.72
C THR A 96 -9.34 0.01 -14.27
N SER A 97 -9.15 -0.86 -13.27
CA SER A 97 -9.02 -0.40 -11.88
C SER A 97 -7.59 -0.47 -11.38
N ALA A 98 -7.04 0.68 -11.02
CA ALA A 98 -5.74 0.83 -10.36
C ALA A 98 -5.84 0.72 -8.83
N MET A 99 -7.04 0.49 -8.27
CA MET A 99 -7.23 0.29 -6.85
C MET A 99 -8.29 -0.78 -6.55
N PHE A 100 -8.18 -1.44 -5.41
CA PHE A 100 -9.27 -2.23 -4.86
C PHE A 100 -9.23 -2.27 -3.34
N THR A 101 -10.39 -2.56 -2.74
CA THR A 101 -10.55 -2.77 -1.32
C THR A 101 -10.78 -4.25 -1.02
N HIS A 102 -9.95 -4.82 -0.16
CA HIS A 102 -10.21 -6.11 0.45
C HIS A 102 -10.89 -5.90 1.82
N LEU A 103 -12.23 -6.02 1.83
CA LEU A 103 -13.08 -5.76 3.01
C LEU A 103 -12.69 -6.61 4.23
N PRO A 104 -12.49 -7.94 4.14
CA PRO A 104 -12.18 -8.76 5.32
C PRO A 104 -10.92 -8.32 6.05
N SER A 105 -9.94 -7.80 5.32
CA SER A 105 -8.68 -7.34 5.89
C SER A 105 -8.60 -5.82 6.06
N ARG A 106 -9.67 -5.09 5.71
CA ARG A 106 -9.78 -3.63 5.65
C ARG A 106 -8.56 -2.98 4.99
N SER A 107 -8.11 -3.56 3.88
CA SER A 107 -6.92 -3.10 3.16
C SER A 107 -7.32 -2.45 1.84
N VAL A 108 -6.71 -1.31 1.53
CA VAL A 108 -6.78 -0.69 0.20
C VAL A 108 -5.48 -0.97 -0.54
N PHE A 109 -5.57 -1.53 -1.73
CA PHE A 109 -4.43 -1.80 -2.60
C PHE A 109 -4.42 -0.82 -3.75
N ILE A 110 -3.25 -0.26 -4.03
CA ILE A 110 -3.01 0.74 -5.08
C ILE A 110 -1.94 0.16 -6.00
N ASP A 111 -2.25 0.09 -7.29
CA ASP A 111 -1.32 -0.29 -8.33
C ASP A 111 -0.37 0.86 -8.64
N SER A 112 0.85 0.79 -8.11
CA SER A 112 1.88 1.82 -8.22
C SER A 112 2.30 2.11 -9.66
N ASP A 113 2.14 1.14 -10.56
CA ASP A 113 2.58 1.29 -11.95
C ASP A 113 1.49 1.88 -12.84
N ARG A 114 0.25 1.97 -12.33
CA ARG A 114 -0.93 2.36 -13.13
C ARG A 114 -1.77 3.48 -12.57
N TYR A 115 -1.67 3.82 -11.29
CA TYR A 115 -2.40 4.98 -10.77
C TYR A 115 -1.85 6.25 -11.45
N VAL A 116 -2.75 6.99 -12.10
CA VAL A 116 -2.39 7.99 -13.13
C VAL A 116 -1.65 9.21 -12.54
N SER A 117 -2.03 9.65 -11.35
CA SER A 117 -1.42 10.83 -10.72
C SER A 117 -1.79 10.97 -9.24
N ASN A 118 -0.96 11.72 -8.50
CA ASN A 118 -1.27 12.19 -7.16
C ASN A 118 -2.52 13.10 -7.11
N ASP A 119 -2.81 13.82 -8.19
CA ASP A 119 -3.98 14.71 -8.29
C ASP A 119 -5.31 13.94 -8.31
N SER A 120 -5.33 12.76 -8.94
CA SER A 120 -6.50 11.89 -8.99
C SER A 120 -6.54 10.86 -7.86
N LEU A 121 -5.43 10.69 -7.11
CA LEU A 121 -5.31 9.71 -6.02
C LEU A 121 -6.47 9.79 -5.04
N GLY A 122 -6.76 10.98 -4.51
CA GLY A 122 -7.84 11.18 -3.54
C GLY A 122 -9.22 10.86 -4.09
N HIS A 123 -9.44 11.06 -5.40
CA HIS A 123 -10.71 10.75 -6.04
C HIS A 123 -10.99 9.24 -6.10
N TRP A 124 -9.95 8.45 -6.34
CA TRP A 124 -10.01 6.99 -6.37
C TRP A 124 -10.04 6.40 -4.96
N VAL A 125 -9.18 6.89 -4.06
CA VAL A 125 -9.20 6.48 -2.64
C VAL A 125 -10.56 6.77 -2.00
N ALA A 126 -11.25 7.85 -2.39
CA ALA A 126 -12.62 8.10 -1.93
C ALA A 126 -13.60 6.96 -2.25
N HIS A 127 -13.47 6.33 -3.42
CA HIS A 127 -14.29 5.18 -3.81
C HIS A 127 -13.98 3.96 -2.92
N GLU A 128 -12.69 3.67 -2.74
CA GLU A 128 -12.23 2.56 -1.89
C GLU A 128 -12.65 2.71 -0.42
N LEU A 129 -12.53 3.93 0.13
CA LEU A 129 -13.06 4.23 1.47
C LEU A 129 -14.58 4.10 1.52
N GLY A 130 -15.27 4.29 0.40
CA GLY A 130 -16.70 4.07 0.28
C GLY A 130 -17.08 2.61 0.54
N HIS A 131 -16.34 1.65 -0.02
CA HIS A 131 -16.50 0.23 0.31
C HIS A 131 -16.34 -0.04 1.81
N LEU A 132 -15.30 0.55 2.44
CA LEU A 132 -15.06 0.39 3.88
C LEU A 132 -16.15 1.02 4.75
N ALA A 133 -16.67 2.18 4.34
CA ALA A 133 -17.72 2.90 5.06
C ALA A 133 -19.06 2.17 4.99
N ALA A 134 -19.39 1.63 3.81
CA ALA A 134 -20.60 0.83 3.60
C ALA A 134 -20.45 -0.62 4.06
N ASN A 135 -19.22 -1.05 4.39
CA ASN A 135 -18.85 -2.44 4.63
C ASN A 135 -19.43 -3.38 3.55
N SER A 136 -19.28 -3.00 2.29
CA SER A 136 -19.99 -3.62 1.17
C SER A 136 -19.15 -3.64 -0.11
N ALA A 137 -19.22 -4.75 -0.84
CA ALA A 137 -18.63 -4.87 -2.17
C ALA A 137 -19.49 -4.22 -3.28
N SER A 138 -20.58 -3.53 -2.92
CA SER A 138 -21.44 -2.85 -3.89
C SER A 138 -20.81 -1.56 -4.38
N GLU A 139 -20.52 -1.50 -5.68
CA GLU A 139 -20.05 -0.29 -6.39
C GLU A 139 -20.95 0.93 -6.15
N ASN A 140 -22.28 0.74 -6.20
CA ASN A 140 -23.23 1.83 -5.98
C ASN A 140 -23.19 2.36 -4.53
N ALA A 141 -23.00 1.48 -3.55
CA ALA A 141 -22.86 1.88 -2.15
C ALA A 141 -21.54 2.65 -1.94
N ALA A 142 -20.45 2.16 -2.54
CA ALA A 142 -19.16 2.82 -2.51
C ALA A 142 -19.21 4.21 -3.15
N ASP A 143 -19.77 4.31 -4.36
CA ASP A 143 -19.92 5.59 -5.05
C ASP A 143 -20.81 6.58 -4.29
N LYS A 144 -21.86 6.09 -3.63
CA LYS A 144 -22.71 6.94 -2.79
C LYS A 144 -21.92 7.56 -1.65
N ALA A 145 -21.11 6.79 -0.94
CA ALA A 145 -20.24 7.30 0.11
C ALA A 145 -19.13 8.22 -0.45
N ALA A 146 -18.52 7.81 -1.56
CA ALA A 146 -17.42 8.54 -2.20
C ALA A 146 -17.81 9.95 -2.66
N ARG A 147 -19.07 10.18 -3.05
CA ARG A 147 -19.56 11.51 -3.44
C ARG A 147 -19.33 12.56 -2.35
N GLU A 148 -19.64 12.25 -1.10
CA GLU A 148 -19.43 13.17 0.02
C GLU A 148 -17.95 13.36 0.33
N TYR A 149 -17.15 12.31 0.22
CA TYR A 149 -15.69 12.38 0.44
C TYR A 149 -15.00 13.25 -0.63
N ARG A 150 -15.35 13.06 -1.89
CA ARG A 150 -14.86 13.88 -3.01
C ARG A 150 -15.26 15.34 -2.86
N LYS A 151 -16.47 15.62 -2.36
CA LYS A 151 -16.92 16.97 -2.04
C LYS A 151 -16.04 17.61 -0.96
N ARG A 152 -15.77 16.91 0.15
CA ARG A 152 -14.88 17.39 1.22
C ARG A 152 -13.47 17.67 0.72
N LEU A 153 -12.90 16.80 -0.11
CA LEU A 153 -11.59 17.03 -0.74
C LEU A 153 -11.59 18.28 -1.62
N LYS A 154 -12.62 18.45 -2.45
CA LYS A 154 -12.76 19.62 -3.33
C LYS A 154 -12.84 20.92 -2.50
N ASP A 155 -13.61 20.90 -1.42
CA ASP A 155 -13.78 22.07 -0.56
C ASP A 155 -12.50 22.39 0.23
N ALA A 156 -11.77 21.37 0.69
CA ALA A 156 -10.46 21.55 1.32
C ALA A 156 -9.43 22.14 0.35
N ARG A 157 -9.40 21.65 -0.90
CA ARG A 157 -8.52 22.20 -1.95
C ARG A 157 -8.83 23.67 -2.24
N LYS A 158 -10.11 24.05 -2.32
CA LYS A 158 -10.50 25.47 -2.48
C LYS A 158 -10.01 26.34 -1.34
N ARG A 159 -10.15 25.87 -0.09
CA ARG A 159 -9.68 26.60 1.09
C ARG A 159 -8.16 26.74 1.16
N ALA A 160 -7.39 25.85 0.56
CA ALA A 160 -5.93 25.94 0.53
C ALA A 160 -5.39 26.92 -0.53
N ILE A 161 -6.22 27.33 -1.49
CA ILE A 161 -5.85 28.26 -2.58
C ILE A 161 -6.18 29.72 -2.21
N HIS A 162 -7.06 29.93 -1.23
CA HIS A 162 -7.44 31.24 -0.70
C HIS A 162 -6.68 31.54 0.59
#